data_AF-A0A9D7HP23-F1
#
_entry.id   AF-A0A9D7HP23-F1
#
_cell.length_a   1.000
_cell.length_b   1.000
_cell.length_c   1.000
_cell.angle_alpha   90.00
_cell.angle_beta   90.00
_cell.angle_gamma   90.00
#
_symmetry.space_group_name_H-M   'P 1'
#
loop_
_entity.id
_entity.type
_entity.pdbx_description
1 polymer ?
#
loop_
_entity_poly.entity_id
_entity_poly.type
_entity_poly.pdbx_seq_one_letter_code
_entity_poly.pdbx_strand_id
1 'polypeptide(L)'
;MNLQIPIWSSGMRGNRVKQAKLTLQQTQVNLKATEQRLLAEAEERSEKARAAEESYRTEAANLELSKRIFDRTSIKFTNGLASSFELNQDQSQYLQAQSAYIQRLVDLLLARADLRRSLDLY
;
A
#
# COMPACT_ATOMS: atom_id res chain seq x y z
N MET A 1 -9.60 47.92 47.40
CA MET A 1 -9.98 47.32 46.10
C MET A 1 -9.59 48.31 45.02
N ASN A 2 -8.57 48.02 44.21
CA ASN A 2 -8.15 48.91 43.13
C ASN A 2 -8.69 48.35 41.81
N LEU A 3 -9.60 49.09 41.19
CA LEU A 3 -10.11 48.82 39.86
C LEU A 3 -9.17 49.51 38.86
N GLN A 4 -8.32 48.75 38.18
CA GLN A 4 -7.42 49.28 37.18
C GLN A 4 -8.08 49.17 35.81
N ILE A 5 -8.67 50.27 35.35
CA ILE A 5 -9.19 50.41 33.99
C ILE A 5 -8.03 50.96 33.13
N PRO A 6 -7.43 50.17 32.22
CA PRO A 6 -6.37 50.68 31.36
C PRO A 6 -6.97 51.59 30.30
N ILE A 7 -6.61 52.88 30.35
CA ILE A 7 -7.17 53.95 29.52
C ILE A 7 -6.55 53.96 28.11
N TRP A 8 -5.43 53.24 27.87
CA TRP A 8 -4.85 53.12 26.54
C TRP A 8 -4.12 51.78 26.34
N SER A 9 -4.60 50.93 25.44
CA SER A 9 -3.97 49.63 25.11
C SER A 9 -3.10 49.71 23.86
N SER A 10 -2.27 50.75 23.71
CA SER A 10 -1.17 50.94 22.72
C SER A 10 -1.21 50.15 21.39
N GLY A 11 -2.38 49.98 20.74
CA GLY A 11 -2.56 49.09 19.59
C GLY A 11 -2.44 47.57 19.86
N MET A 12 -2.07 47.13 21.07
CA MET A 12 -1.88 45.71 21.43
C MET A 12 -3.11 44.84 21.18
N ARG A 13 -4.32 45.35 21.48
CA ARG A 13 -5.57 44.62 21.21
C ARG A 13 -5.77 44.37 19.71
N GLY A 14 -5.51 45.38 18.88
CA GLY A 14 -5.59 45.26 17.42
C GLY A 14 -4.55 44.30 16.85
N ASN A 15 -3.31 44.33 17.36
CA ASN A 15 -2.26 43.40 16.94
C ASN A 15 -2.55 41.96 17.35
N ARG A 16 -3.12 41.70 18.53
CA ARG A 16 -3.56 40.35 18.93
C ARG A 16 -4.66 39.82 18.02
N VAL A 17 -5.64 40.65 17.64
CA VAL A 17 -6.69 40.25 16.69
C VAL A 17 -6.11 39.96 15.30
N LYS A 18 -5.18 40.78 14.81
CA LYS A 18 -4.47 40.53 13.54
C LYS A 18 -3.69 39.22 13.59
N GLN A 19 -2.94 38.96 14.66
CA GLN A 19 -2.20 37.71 14.85
C GLN A 19 -3.14 36.50 14.87
N ALA A 20 -4.24 36.58 15.63
CA ALA A 20 -5.24 35.52 15.67
C ALA A 20 -5.87 35.27 14.28
N LYS A 21 -6.12 36.32 13.49
CA LYS A 21 -6.63 36.21 12.12
C LYS A 21 -5.62 35.53 11.19
N LEU A 22 -4.33 35.88 11.29
CA LEU A 22 -3.25 35.22 10.54
C LEU A 22 -3.12 33.75 10.92
N THR A 23 -3.16 33.44 12.22
CA THR A 23 -3.15 32.06 12.70
C THR A 23 -4.33 31.27 12.17
N LEU A 24 -5.55 31.84 12.18
CA LEU A 24 -6.73 31.19 11.61
C LEU A 24 -6.55 30.91 10.10
N GLN A 25 -6.05 31.88 9.34
CA GLN A 25 -5.75 31.69 7.91
C GLN A 25 -4.72 30.57 7.70
N GLN A 26 -3.66 30.54 8.50
CA GLN A 26 -2.66 29.46 8.45
C GLN A 26 -3.29 28.11 8.78
N THR A 27 -4.14 28.02 9.80
CA THR A 27 -4.84 26.79 10.16
C THR A 27 -5.77 26.32 9.04
N GLN A 28 -6.48 27.22 8.35
CA GLN A 28 -7.33 26.87 7.21
C GLN A 28 -6.52 26.34 6.02
N VAL A 29 -5.38 26.97 5.72
CA VAL A 29 -4.45 26.48 4.68
C VAL A 29 -3.91 25.10 5.05
N ASN A 30 -3.48 24.91 6.30
CA ASN A 30 -2.97 23.63 6.78
C ASN A 30 -4.05 22.53 6.76
N LEU A 31 -5.29 22.87 7.11
CA LEU A 31 -6.43 21.94 7.03
C LEU A 31 -6.63 21.47 5.59
N LYS A 32 -6.76 22.40 4.63
CA LYS A 32 -6.94 22.05 3.22
C LYS A 32 -5.77 21.24 2.66
N ALA A 33 -4.54 21.59 3.01
CA ALA A 33 -3.36 20.84 2.59
C ALA A 33 -3.35 19.42 3.18
N THR A 34 -3.78 19.27 4.44
CA THR A 34 -3.89 17.98 5.10
C THR A 34 -4.97 17.12 4.43
N GLU A 35 -6.15 17.67 4.15
CA GLU A 35 -7.22 16.99 3.41
C GLU A 35 -6.75 16.48 2.04
N GLN A 36 -6.07 17.33 1.26
CA GLN A 36 -5.54 16.94 -0.05
C GLN A 36 -4.49 15.84 0.06
N ARG A 37 -3.59 15.92 1.05
CA ARG A 37 -2.57 14.89 1.28
C ARG A 37 -3.22 13.56 1.63
N LEU A 38 -4.21 13.60 2.52
CA LEU A 38 -5.00 12.47 2.98
C LEU A 38 -5.73 11.76 1.81
N LEU A 39 -6.36 12.52 0.92
CA LEU A 39 -6.98 11.98 -0.29
C LEU A 39 -5.95 11.31 -1.22
N ALA A 40 -4.81 11.97 -1.46
CA ALA A 40 -3.74 11.42 -2.30
C ALA A 40 -3.15 10.12 -1.71
N GLU A 41 -2.94 10.07 -0.38
CA GLU A 41 -2.47 8.86 0.32
C GLU A 41 -3.47 7.70 0.19
N ALA A 42 -4.78 7.98 0.24
CA ALA A 42 -5.81 6.96 0.08
C ALA A 42 -5.84 6.40 -1.36
N GLU A 43 -5.74 7.27 -2.36
CA GLU A 43 -5.66 6.87 -3.77
C GLU A 43 -4.40 6.05 -4.06
N GLU A 44 -3.24 6.48 -3.55
CA GLU A 44 -1.98 5.75 -3.68
C GLU A 44 -2.08 4.32 -3.10
N ARG A 45 -2.70 4.18 -1.92
CA ARG A 45 -2.90 2.86 -1.28
C ARG A 45 -3.85 1.98 -2.07
N SER A 46 -4.90 2.57 -2.65
CA SER A 46 -5.85 1.85 -3.52
C SER A 46 -5.13 1.28 -4.75
N GLU A 47 -4.33 2.09 -5.43
CA GLU A 47 -3.56 1.66 -6.60
C GLU A 47 -2.50 0.60 -6.24
N LYS A 48 -1.83 0.75 -5.09
CA LYS A 48 -0.91 -0.30 -4.59
C LYS A 48 -1.60 -1.63 -4.35
N ALA A 49 -2.79 -1.64 -3.74
CA ALA A 49 -3.56 -2.85 -3.52
C ALA A 49 -4.00 -3.51 -4.84
N ARG A 50 -4.42 -2.72 -5.82
CA ARG A 50 -4.78 -3.18 -7.15
C ARG A 50 -3.59 -3.80 -7.89
N ALA A 51 -2.44 -3.13 -7.88
CA ALA A 51 -1.22 -3.64 -8.51
C ALA A 51 -0.72 -4.95 -7.86
N ALA A 52 -0.83 -5.05 -6.53
CA ALA A 52 -0.50 -6.27 -5.80
C ALA A 52 -1.45 -7.43 -6.17
N GLU A 53 -2.74 -7.15 -6.38
CA GLU A 53 -3.72 -8.15 -6.82
C GLU A 53 -3.42 -8.66 -8.23
N GLU A 54 -3.08 -7.78 -9.17
CA GLU A 54 -2.71 -8.17 -10.53
C GLU A 54 -1.43 -9.01 -10.56
N SER A 55 -0.43 -8.62 -9.76
CA SER A 55 0.82 -9.38 -9.60
C SER A 55 0.57 -10.77 -9.01
N TYR A 56 -0.27 -10.86 -7.98
CA TYR A 56 -0.69 -12.14 -7.40
C TYR A 56 -1.38 -13.03 -8.43
N ARG A 57 -2.31 -12.50 -9.23
CA ARG A 57 -3.01 -13.28 -10.26
C ARG A 57 -2.06 -13.80 -11.34
N THR A 58 -1.07 -13.00 -11.71
CA THR A 58 -0.03 -13.40 -12.66
C THR A 58 0.77 -14.58 -12.14
N GLU A 59 1.27 -14.49 -10.90
CA GLU A 59 2.06 -15.60 -10.31
C GLU A 59 1.21 -16.83 -10.00
N ALA A 60 -0.09 -16.66 -9.70
CA ALA A 60 -1.01 -17.79 -9.55
C ALA A 60 -1.16 -18.58 -10.87
N ALA A 61 -1.31 -17.88 -11.99
CA ALA A 61 -1.37 -18.51 -13.32
C ALA A 61 -0.04 -19.16 -13.71
N ASN A 62 1.09 -18.51 -13.37
CA ASN A 62 2.44 -19.06 -13.58
C ASN A 62 2.63 -20.36 -12.79
N LEU A 63 2.26 -20.37 -11.51
CA LEU A 63 2.29 -21.56 -10.65
C LEU A 63 1.48 -22.71 -11.24
N GLU A 64 0.27 -22.44 -11.72
CA GLU A 64 -0.57 -23.46 -12.34
C GLU A 64 0.07 -24.02 -13.62
N LEU A 65 0.66 -23.15 -14.44
CA LEU A 65 1.38 -23.56 -15.65
C LEU A 65 2.60 -24.44 -15.32
N SER A 66 3.47 -23.99 -14.41
CA SER A 66 4.66 -24.75 -14.01
C SER A 66 4.28 -26.10 -13.39
N LYS A 67 3.18 -26.17 -12.62
CA LYS A 67 2.66 -27.44 -12.11
C LYS A 67 2.29 -28.39 -13.25
N ARG A 68 1.53 -27.92 -14.24
CA ARG A 68 1.14 -28.76 -15.38
C ARG A 68 2.34 -29.25 -16.20
N ILE A 69 3.39 -28.43 -16.31
CA ILE A 69 4.65 -28.83 -16.98
C ILE A 69 5.32 -29.95 -16.17
N PHE A 70 5.55 -29.73 -14.88
CA PHE A 70 6.16 -30.72 -13.99
C PHE A 70 5.38 -32.05 -13.98
N ASP A 71 4.05 -32.00 -13.87
CA ASP A 71 3.19 -33.19 -13.89
C ASP A 71 3.35 -33.98 -15.21
N ARG A 72 3.38 -33.28 -16.36
CA ARG A 72 3.59 -33.92 -17.67
C ARG A 72 4.98 -34.53 -17.80
N THR A 73 6.01 -33.82 -17.34
CA THR A 73 7.40 -34.31 -17.38
C THR A 73 7.58 -35.51 -16.44
N SER A 74 6.92 -35.52 -15.29
CA SER A 74 6.87 -36.68 -14.39
C SER A 74 6.29 -37.91 -15.09
N ILE A 75 5.15 -37.78 -15.79
CA ILE A 75 4.55 -38.88 -16.57
C ILE A 75 5.49 -39.35 -17.69
N LYS A 76 6.13 -38.42 -18.41
CA LYS A 76 7.11 -38.78 -19.45
C LYS A 76 8.30 -39.53 -18.86
N PHE A 77 8.82 -39.10 -17.72
CA PHE A 77 9.94 -39.75 -17.04
C PHE A 77 9.59 -41.18 -16.64
N THR A 78 8.40 -41.40 -16.04
CA THR A 78 7.95 -42.75 -15.68
C THR A 78 7.78 -43.67 -16.89
N ASN A 79 7.51 -43.11 -18.07
CA ASN A 79 7.41 -43.86 -19.33
C ASN A 79 8.76 -44.00 -20.06
N GLY A 80 9.86 -43.51 -19.48
CA GLY A 80 11.20 -43.53 -20.10
C GLY A 80 11.38 -42.52 -21.25
N LEU A 81 10.48 -41.55 -21.38
CA LEU A 81 10.46 -40.55 -22.46
C LEU A 81 11.09 -39.20 -22.06
N ALA A 82 11.37 -38.98 -20.78
CA ALA A 82 12.08 -37.81 -20.27
C ALA A 82 13.27 -38.24 -19.42
N SER A 83 14.30 -37.40 -19.36
CA SER A 83 15.49 -37.66 -18.55
C SER A 83 15.29 -37.26 -17.09
N SER A 84 16.10 -37.80 -16.19
CA SER A 84 16.14 -37.35 -14.79
C SER A 84 16.56 -35.88 -14.66
N PHE A 85 17.38 -35.38 -15.59
CA PHE A 85 17.77 -33.97 -15.65
C PHE A 85 16.58 -33.06 -15.98
N GLU A 86 15.80 -33.41 -17.01
CA GLU A 86 14.59 -32.66 -17.39
C GLU A 86 13.56 -32.63 -16.25
N LEU A 87 13.34 -33.78 -15.59
CA LEU A 87 12.47 -33.85 -14.42
C LEU A 87 12.92 -32.91 -13.29
N ASN A 88 14.21 -32.91 -12.96
CA ASN A 88 14.76 -32.02 -11.93
C ASN A 88 14.64 -30.54 -12.33
N GLN A 89 14.87 -30.22 -13.60
CA GLN A 89 14.78 -28.86 -14.11
C GLN A 89 13.34 -28.31 -14.01
N ASP A 90 12.35 -29.12 -14.35
CA ASP A 90 10.93 -28.72 -14.24
C ASP A 90 10.46 -28.67 -12.78
N GLN A 91 10.96 -29.58 -11.93
CA GLN A 91 10.70 -29.52 -10.49
C GLN A 91 11.23 -28.21 -9.89
N SER A 92 12.46 -27.82 -10.25
CA SER A 92 13.06 -26.57 -9.79
C SER A 92 12.24 -25.36 -10.21
N GLN A 93 11.79 -25.30 -11.47
CA GLN A 93 10.91 -24.23 -11.97
C GLN A 93 9.58 -24.19 -11.21
N TYR A 94 8.96 -25.34 -10.93
CA TYR A 94 7.74 -25.41 -10.15
C TYR A 94 7.92 -24.91 -8.70
N LEU A 95 9.03 -25.25 -8.05
CA LEU A 95 9.36 -24.74 -6.71
C LEU A 95 9.61 -23.22 -6.70
N GLN A 96 10.25 -22.69 -7.74
CA GLN A 96 10.44 -21.24 -7.92
C GLN A 96 9.09 -20.54 -8.09
N ALA A 97 8.19 -21.07 -8.92
CA ALA A 97 6.85 -20.52 -9.11
C ALA A 97 6.02 -20.56 -7.82
N GLN A 98 6.14 -21.62 -7.01
CA GLN A 98 5.51 -21.68 -5.69
C GLN A 98 6.01 -20.57 -4.76
N SER A 99 7.32 -20.34 -4.75
CA SER A 99 7.94 -19.31 -3.91
C SER A 99 7.49 -17.90 -4.33
N ALA A 100 7.45 -17.64 -5.65
CA ALA A 100 6.95 -16.38 -6.20
C ALA A 100 5.47 -16.14 -5.88
N TYR A 101 4.62 -17.17 -6.03
CA TYR A 101 3.21 -17.11 -5.68
C TYR A 101 3.00 -16.74 -4.20
N ILE A 102 3.73 -17.41 -3.29
CA ILE A 102 3.64 -17.13 -1.85
C ILE A 102 4.03 -15.69 -1.56
N GLN A 103 5.13 -15.20 -2.14
CA GLN A 103 5.56 -13.81 -1.96
C GLN A 103 4.48 -12.82 -2.40
N ARG A 104 3.90 -13.01 -3.60
CA ARG A 104 2.84 -12.11 -4.09
C ARG A 104 1.55 -12.20 -3.30
N LEU A 105 1.22 -13.37 -2.75
CA LEU A 105 0.09 -13.51 -1.84
C LEU A 105 0.32 -12.69 -0.56
N VAL A 106 1.53 -12.76 0.02
CA VAL A 106 1.87 -11.93 1.20
C VAL A 106 1.81 -10.44 0.85
N ASP A 107 2.38 -10.02 -0.28
CA ASP A 107 2.34 -8.63 -0.74
C ASP A 107 0.89 -8.11 -0.87
N LEU A 108 -0.01 -8.93 -1.45
CA LEU A 108 -1.44 -8.61 -1.57
C LEU A 108 -2.13 -8.48 -0.21
N LEU A 109 -1.84 -9.38 0.73
CA LEU A 109 -2.42 -9.32 2.07
C LEU A 109 -1.99 -8.06 2.82
N LEU A 110 -0.72 -7.68 2.73
CA LEU A 110 -0.19 -6.45 3.31
C LEU A 110 -0.83 -5.22 2.67
N ALA A 111 -0.90 -5.16 1.33
CA ALA A 111 -1.48 -4.02 0.63
C ALA A 111 -2.97 -3.84 0.96
N ARG A 112 -3.73 -4.94 1.08
CA ARG A 112 -5.13 -4.90 1.53
C ARG A 112 -5.27 -4.45 2.98
N ALA A 113 -4.38 -4.88 3.86
CA ALA A 113 -4.36 -4.42 5.26
C ALA A 113 -4.06 -2.92 5.36
N ASP A 114 -3.11 -2.42 4.58
CA ASP A 114 -2.73 -1.00 4.53
C ASP A 114 -3.83 -0.11 3.94
N LEU A 115 -4.52 -0.59 2.91
CA LEU A 115 -5.69 0.09 2.35
C LEU A 115 -6.82 0.17 3.38
N ARG A 116 -7.17 -0.97 4.01
CA ARG A 116 -8.20 -1.01 5.04
C ARG A 116 -7.90 -0.07 6.20
N ARG A 117 -6.65 -0.09 6.70
CA ARG A 117 -6.22 0.82 7.77
C ARG A 117 -6.38 2.29 7.38
N SER A 118 -6.15 2.64 6.12
CA SER A 118 -6.34 4.01 5.64
C SER A 118 -7.81 4.41 5.52
N LEU A 119 -8.71 3.45 5.23
CA LEU A 119 -10.14 3.70 5.15
C LEU A 119 -10.78 3.79 6.54
N ASP A 120 -10.35 2.93 7.48
CA ASP A 120 -10.82 2.93 8.88
C ASP A 120 -10.32 4.18 9.67
N LEU A 121 -9.37 4.94 9.13
CA LEU A 121 -8.87 6.20 9.70
C LEU A 121 -9.68 7.45 9.28
N TYR A 122 -10.76 7.27 8.51
CA TYR A 122 -11.77 8.30 8.21
C TYR A 122 -13.11 7.93 8.85
#